data_AF-A0A971R6P7-F1
#
_entry.id   AF-A0A971R6P7-F1
#
_cell.length_a   1.000
_cell.length_b   1.000
_cell.length_c   1.000
_cell.angle_alpha   90.00
_cell.angle_beta   90.00
_cell.angle_gamma   90.00
#
_symmetry.space_group_name_H-M   'P 1'
#
loop_
_entity.id
_entity.type
_entity.pdbx_description
1 polymer ?
#
loop_
_entity_poly.entity_id
_entity_poly.type
_entity_poly.pdbx_seq_one_letter_code
_entity_poly.pdbx_strand_id
1 'polypeptide(L)'
;GCYACPIRCKRVVEVHDDEYDVNPIYGGPEYETVGAFGSVCGVDDLRAIAKAHELCNAYSLDTITTGMTVAFAMECFENGLLTLEDTDGLDLRFGNAAAMVEMTRRICEREGALADLLAEGPTVAAKQLGPEAEPFLVTVKGQPFPMHESRYRHGQGLGYALSPTGADHMHNFWDEGLANSELNEGLQSLGVYTSVPQTELSPVKVRAYKAVSNWQWVHNHLGHCMFVPWSRDQMVDIVRAITGWETTVHELLMVGERGVTMARAFNQLCGLGRKDDVLPLRMNTSFRAGVVNEAPIDPEVLDEHVGLFYEMMGWDAETGVPTSARLHELDIAWVAELF
;
A
#
# COMPACT_ATOMS: atom_id res chain seq x y z
N GLY A 1 -7.76 5.78 21.29
CA GLY A 1 -6.73 6.41 20.44
C GLY A 1 -5.34 6.02 20.92
N CYS A 2 -4.29 6.37 20.17
CA CYS A 2 -2.90 6.01 20.46
C CYS A 2 -2.35 6.76 21.68
N TYR A 3 -1.25 6.25 22.24
CA TYR A 3 -0.55 6.87 23.37
C TYR A 3 -0.20 8.34 23.08
N ALA A 4 -0.44 9.22 24.06
CA ALA A 4 -0.17 10.67 24.01
C ALA A 4 -0.77 11.46 22.82
N CYS A 5 -1.62 10.84 21.99
CA CYS A 5 -2.13 11.47 20.78
C CYS A 5 -3.37 12.33 21.04
N PRO A 6 -3.37 13.63 20.64
CA PRO A 6 -4.53 14.51 20.81
C PRO A 6 -5.63 14.25 19.78
N ILE A 7 -5.32 13.61 18.64
CA ILE A 7 -6.28 13.36 17.54
C ILE A 7 -7.31 12.31 17.94
N ARG A 8 -6.87 11.24 18.62
CA ARG A 8 -7.71 10.11 19.05
C ARG A 8 -8.57 9.52 17.90
N CYS A 9 -7.98 9.29 16.73
CA CYS A 9 -8.68 8.81 15.53
C CYS A 9 -9.36 7.44 15.67
N LYS A 10 -8.75 6.50 16.43
CA LYS A 10 -9.24 5.11 16.59
C LYS A 10 -10.74 5.08 16.88
N ARG A 11 -11.48 4.36 16.04
CA ARG A 11 -12.90 4.06 16.23
C ARG A 11 -13.10 2.86 17.16
N VAL A 12 -14.25 2.84 17.81
CA VAL A 12 -14.74 1.74 18.63
C VAL A 12 -16.16 1.49 18.14
N VAL A 13 -16.42 0.29 17.65
CA VAL A 13 -17.71 -0.09 17.04
C VAL A 13 -18.27 -1.27 17.81
N GLU A 14 -19.57 -1.25 18.05
CA GLU A 14 -20.32 -2.31 18.71
C GLU A 14 -21.59 -2.55 17.88
N VAL A 15 -21.94 -3.82 17.68
CA VAL A 15 -23.15 -4.26 16.97
C VAL A 15 -23.74 -5.41 17.78
N HIS A 16 -25.05 -5.38 18.02
CA HIS A 16 -25.79 -6.45 18.67
C HIS A 16 -27.12 -6.66 17.95
N ASP A 17 -27.19 -7.63 17.06
CA ASP A 17 -28.43 -8.06 16.41
C ASP A 17 -28.44 -9.58 16.15
N ASP A 18 -29.48 -10.06 15.43
CA ASP A 18 -29.68 -11.49 15.18
C ASP A 18 -28.62 -12.10 14.23
N GLU A 19 -27.92 -11.27 13.44
CA GLU A 19 -26.94 -11.70 12.44
C GLU A 19 -25.50 -11.55 12.97
N TYR A 20 -25.20 -10.46 13.68
CA TYR A 20 -23.86 -10.13 14.12
C TYR A 20 -23.82 -9.62 15.58
N ASP A 21 -22.81 -10.11 16.30
CA ASP A 21 -22.37 -9.60 17.60
C ASP A 21 -20.90 -9.15 17.45
N VAL A 22 -20.65 -7.84 17.47
CA VAL A 22 -19.34 -7.23 17.26
C VAL A 22 -18.79 -6.67 18.57
N ASN A 23 -17.68 -7.23 19.03
CA ASN A 23 -17.08 -6.83 20.29
C ASN A 23 -16.22 -5.56 20.17
N PRO A 24 -16.57 -4.46 20.88
CA PRO A 24 -15.86 -3.18 20.78
C PRO A 24 -14.41 -3.21 21.27
N ILE A 25 -13.98 -4.26 21.98
CA ILE A 25 -12.57 -4.40 22.41
C ILE A 25 -11.60 -4.43 21.22
N TYR A 26 -12.06 -4.94 20.07
CA TYR A 26 -11.29 -5.03 18.84
C TYR A 26 -11.34 -3.73 18.00
N GLY A 27 -11.93 -2.65 18.53
CA GLY A 27 -11.98 -1.35 17.87
C GLY A 27 -13.03 -1.31 16.76
N GLY A 28 -12.78 -0.52 15.72
CA GLY A 28 -13.63 -0.46 14.53
C GLY A 28 -12.78 -0.36 13.27
N PRO A 29 -13.37 -0.66 12.10
CA PRO A 29 -12.68 -0.64 10.83
C PRO A 29 -12.18 0.77 10.49
N GLU A 30 -10.92 0.87 10.09
CA GLU A 30 -10.36 2.08 9.49
C GLU A 30 -10.70 2.11 7.98
N TYR A 31 -10.35 3.20 7.29
CA TYR A 31 -10.68 3.40 5.87
C TYR A 31 -10.34 2.19 4.99
N GLU A 32 -9.12 1.67 5.14
CA GLU A 32 -8.62 0.53 4.38
C GLU A 32 -9.45 -0.75 4.61
N THR A 33 -9.80 -1.03 5.87
CA THR A 33 -10.64 -2.18 6.23
C THR A 33 -12.04 -2.05 5.66
N VAL A 34 -12.63 -0.86 5.70
CA VAL A 34 -13.94 -0.60 5.10
C VAL A 34 -13.91 -0.82 3.59
N GLY A 35 -12.86 -0.35 2.90
CA GLY A 35 -12.73 -0.57 1.46
C GLY A 35 -12.51 -2.04 1.10
N ALA A 36 -11.65 -2.75 1.85
CA ALA A 36 -11.23 -4.11 1.55
C ALA A 36 -12.36 -5.13 1.72
N PHE A 37 -13.13 -5.04 2.81
CA PHE A 37 -14.28 -5.93 3.04
C PHE A 37 -15.60 -5.37 2.51
N GLY A 38 -15.65 -4.08 2.17
CA GLY A 38 -16.82 -3.42 1.61
C GLY A 38 -16.75 -3.37 0.09
N SER A 39 -16.33 -2.21 -0.44
CA SER A 39 -16.36 -1.92 -1.88
C SER A 39 -15.64 -2.96 -2.75
N VAL A 40 -14.51 -3.51 -2.28
CA VAL A 40 -13.74 -4.51 -3.02
C VAL A 40 -14.47 -5.85 -3.07
N CYS A 41 -15.20 -6.22 -2.00
CA CYS A 41 -16.03 -7.42 -1.95
C CYS A 41 -17.46 -7.19 -2.49
N GLY A 42 -17.78 -5.97 -2.96
CA GLY A 42 -19.14 -5.60 -3.38
C GLY A 42 -20.16 -5.55 -2.23
N VAL A 43 -19.72 -5.45 -0.97
CA VAL A 43 -20.56 -5.47 0.23
C VAL A 43 -20.75 -4.04 0.75
N ASP A 44 -22.00 -3.67 1.08
CA ASP A 44 -22.35 -2.36 1.65
C ASP A 44 -22.88 -2.43 3.10
N ASP A 45 -22.96 -3.63 3.68
CA ASP A 45 -23.35 -3.83 5.07
C ASP A 45 -22.19 -3.56 6.04
N LEU A 46 -22.22 -2.38 6.68
CA LEU A 46 -21.23 -1.98 7.68
C LEU A 46 -21.15 -2.92 8.89
N ARG A 47 -22.21 -3.66 9.23
CA ARG A 47 -22.20 -4.62 10.34
C ARG A 47 -21.35 -5.84 10.00
N ALA A 48 -21.50 -6.36 8.79
CA ALA A 48 -20.67 -7.45 8.27
C ALA A 48 -19.20 -7.04 8.15
N ILE A 49 -18.94 -5.83 7.64
CA ILE A 49 -17.58 -5.26 7.57
C ILE A 49 -16.96 -5.13 8.97
N ALA A 50 -17.73 -4.64 9.95
CA ALA A 50 -17.27 -4.54 11.34
C ALA A 50 -16.99 -5.93 11.94
N LYS A 51 -17.76 -6.96 11.56
CA LYS A 51 -17.51 -8.33 11.99
C LYS A 51 -16.25 -8.93 11.37
N ALA A 52 -16.01 -8.73 10.08
CA ALA A 52 -14.77 -9.15 9.42
C ALA A 52 -13.53 -8.45 10.01
N HIS A 53 -13.64 -7.16 10.32
CA HIS A 53 -12.63 -6.39 11.05
C HIS A 53 -12.34 -7.00 12.42
N GLU A 54 -13.39 -7.33 13.20
CA GLU A 54 -13.24 -7.95 14.51
C GLU A 54 -12.46 -9.27 14.42
N LEU A 55 -12.82 -10.13 13.47
CA LEU A 55 -12.13 -11.41 13.24
C LEU A 55 -10.66 -11.19 12.94
N CYS A 56 -10.32 -10.30 12.00
CA CYS A 56 -8.92 -9.99 11.69
C CYS A 56 -8.16 -9.50 12.92
N ASN A 57 -8.74 -8.59 13.70
CA ASN A 57 -8.09 -8.06 14.90
C ASN A 57 -7.96 -9.09 16.03
N ALA A 58 -8.93 -9.99 16.19
CA ALA A 58 -8.88 -11.06 17.18
C ALA A 58 -7.81 -12.09 16.85
N TYR A 59 -7.63 -12.39 15.56
CA TYR A 59 -6.65 -13.35 15.05
C TYR A 59 -5.32 -12.72 14.63
N SER A 60 -5.16 -11.40 14.79
CA SER A 60 -3.96 -10.64 14.40
C SER A 60 -3.59 -10.75 12.91
N LEU A 61 -4.60 -10.68 12.03
CA LEU A 61 -4.44 -10.66 10.58
C LEU A 61 -4.54 -9.23 10.02
N ASP A 62 -3.84 -8.97 8.92
CA ASP A 62 -3.95 -7.72 8.17
C ASP A 62 -5.28 -7.66 7.41
N THR A 63 -6.12 -6.70 7.77
CA THR A 63 -7.43 -6.51 7.13
C THR A 63 -7.37 -6.22 5.62
N ILE A 64 -6.31 -5.56 5.12
CA ILE A 64 -6.17 -5.30 3.68
C ILE A 64 -5.94 -6.61 2.96
N THR A 65 -4.90 -7.34 3.37
CA THR A 65 -4.55 -8.64 2.77
C THR A 65 -5.70 -9.63 2.88
N THR A 66 -6.34 -9.76 4.05
CA THR A 66 -7.46 -10.69 4.22
C THR A 66 -8.65 -10.31 3.34
N GLY A 67 -9.05 -9.03 3.32
CA GLY A 67 -10.17 -8.58 2.48
C GLY A 67 -9.89 -8.75 0.98
N MET A 68 -8.69 -8.38 0.52
CA MET A 68 -8.26 -8.60 -0.86
C MET A 68 -8.19 -10.09 -1.24
N THR A 69 -7.84 -10.96 -0.29
CA THR A 69 -7.81 -12.42 -0.49
C THR A 69 -9.21 -13.00 -0.64
N VAL A 70 -10.16 -12.56 0.20
CA VAL A 70 -11.56 -12.96 0.10
C VAL A 70 -12.14 -12.48 -1.24
N ALA A 71 -11.87 -11.24 -1.64
CA ALA A 71 -12.31 -10.71 -2.92
C ALA A 71 -11.69 -11.43 -4.13
N PHE A 72 -10.41 -11.82 -4.05
CA PHE A 72 -9.78 -12.68 -5.05
C PHE A 72 -10.53 -14.01 -5.19
N ALA A 73 -10.87 -14.66 -4.07
CA ALA A 73 -11.66 -15.90 -4.10
C ALA A 73 -13.07 -15.68 -4.68
N MET A 74 -13.70 -14.54 -4.37
CA MET A 74 -15.00 -14.20 -4.97
C MET A 74 -14.91 -14.03 -6.49
N GLU A 75 -13.87 -13.37 -6.98
CA GLU A 75 -13.67 -13.22 -8.42
C GLU A 75 -13.38 -14.56 -9.10
N CYS A 76 -12.57 -15.42 -8.49
CA CYS A 76 -12.36 -16.79 -8.97
C CYS A 76 -13.67 -17.57 -9.03
N PHE A 77 -14.54 -17.43 -8.03
CA PHE A 77 -15.84 -18.11 -7.99
C PHE A 77 -16.77 -17.62 -9.11
N GLU A 78 -16.92 -16.29 -9.29
CA GLU A 78 -17.77 -15.74 -10.36
C GLU A 78 -17.26 -16.08 -11.77
N ASN A 79 -15.96 -16.32 -11.93
CA ASN A 79 -15.36 -16.72 -13.19
C ASN A 79 -15.21 -18.25 -13.35
N GLY A 80 -15.77 -19.05 -12.44
CA GLY A 80 -15.83 -20.51 -12.56
C GLY A 80 -14.52 -21.25 -12.26
N LEU A 81 -13.52 -20.56 -11.70
CA LEU A 81 -12.27 -21.16 -11.20
C LEU A 81 -12.45 -21.83 -9.84
N LEU A 82 -13.44 -21.38 -9.07
CA LEU A 82 -13.91 -22.03 -7.86
C LEU A 82 -15.39 -22.36 -8.03
N THR A 83 -15.78 -23.54 -7.55
CA THR A 83 -17.16 -24.04 -7.59
C THR A 83 -17.75 -24.15 -6.19
N LEU A 84 -19.05 -24.43 -6.08
CA LEU A 84 -19.67 -24.72 -4.78
C LEU A 84 -19.07 -25.95 -4.08
N GLU A 85 -18.44 -26.87 -4.82
CA GLU A 85 -17.73 -28.01 -4.21
C GLU A 85 -16.44 -27.52 -3.54
N ASP A 86 -15.67 -26.67 -4.22
CA ASP A 86 -14.42 -26.12 -3.69
C ASP A 86 -14.61 -25.22 -2.47
N THR A 87 -15.82 -24.65 -2.31
CA THR A 87 -16.17 -23.73 -1.22
C THR A 87 -16.98 -24.39 -0.10
N ASP A 88 -17.12 -25.72 -0.11
CA ASP A 88 -17.97 -26.48 0.82
C ASP A 88 -19.41 -25.94 0.89
N GLY A 89 -19.96 -25.56 -0.27
CA GLY A 89 -21.31 -25.02 -0.43
C GLY A 89 -21.45 -23.52 -0.15
N LEU A 90 -20.36 -22.81 0.16
CA LEU A 90 -20.40 -21.36 0.41
C LEU A 90 -20.47 -20.58 -0.92
N ASP A 91 -21.51 -19.78 -1.10
CA ASP A 91 -21.73 -18.98 -2.31
C ASP A 91 -20.88 -17.69 -2.29
N LEU A 92 -19.65 -17.77 -2.79
CA LEU A 92 -18.66 -16.69 -2.82
C LEU A 92 -18.87 -15.67 -3.96
N ARG A 93 -20.10 -15.41 -4.41
CA ARG A 93 -20.32 -14.28 -5.33
C ARG A 93 -20.07 -12.93 -4.67
N PHE A 94 -19.69 -11.93 -5.44
CA PHE A 94 -19.54 -10.57 -4.92
C PHE A 94 -20.86 -10.06 -4.34
N GLY A 95 -20.76 -9.27 -3.27
CA GLY A 95 -21.90 -8.73 -2.52
C GLY A 95 -22.54 -9.71 -1.53
N ASN A 96 -22.09 -10.97 -1.44
CA ASN A 96 -22.55 -11.87 -0.40
C ASN A 96 -21.83 -11.59 0.94
N ALA A 97 -22.42 -10.71 1.75
CA ALA A 97 -21.88 -10.30 3.05
C ALA A 97 -21.66 -11.47 4.02
N ALA A 98 -22.60 -12.42 4.10
CA ALA A 98 -22.48 -13.57 4.99
C ALA A 98 -21.32 -14.50 4.56
N ALA A 99 -21.17 -14.73 3.25
CA ALA A 99 -20.07 -15.53 2.73
C ALA A 99 -18.71 -14.85 2.91
N MET A 100 -18.65 -13.52 2.79
CA MET A 100 -17.45 -12.72 3.09
C MET A 100 -16.98 -12.92 4.53
N VAL A 101 -17.89 -12.78 5.50
CA VAL A 101 -17.58 -12.94 6.92
C VAL A 101 -17.19 -14.38 7.25
N GLU A 102 -17.94 -15.36 6.71
CA GLU A 102 -17.65 -16.78 6.96
C GLU A 102 -16.31 -17.20 6.37
N MET A 103 -15.98 -16.79 5.13
CA MET A 103 -14.67 -17.08 4.56
C MET A 103 -13.54 -16.39 5.35
N THR A 104 -13.77 -15.17 5.84
CA THR A 104 -12.81 -14.49 6.73
C THR A 104 -12.53 -15.30 7.99
N ARG A 105 -13.58 -15.83 8.65
CA ARG A 105 -13.45 -16.71 9.82
C ARG A 105 -12.69 -17.99 9.46
N ARG A 106 -13.04 -18.64 8.36
CA ARG A 106 -12.37 -19.87 7.90
C ARG A 106 -10.89 -19.63 7.60
N ILE A 107 -10.51 -18.48 7.03
CA ILE A 107 -9.09 -18.11 6.85
C ILE A 107 -8.40 -17.96 8.20
N CYS A 108 -9.02 -17.27 9.16
CA CYS A 108 -8.49 -17.11 10.51
C CYS A 108 -8.21 -18.45 11.20
N GLU A 109 -9.08 -19.43 10.98
CA GLU A 109 -9.04 -20.75 11.62
C GLU A 109 -8.41 -21.83 10.73
N ARG A 110 -8.02 -21.49 9.49
CA ARG A 110 -7.59 -22.42 8.43
C ARG A 110 -8.55 -23.60 8.26
N GLU A 111 -9.85 -23.32 8.29
CA GLU A 111 -10.90 -24.32 8.23
C GLU A 111 -11.35 -24.59 6.78
N GLY A 112 -11.07 -25.79 6.29
CA GLY A 112 -11.38 -26.21 4.93
C GLY A 112 -10.22 -25.98 3.97
N ALA A 113 -10.16 -26.77 2.89
CA ALA A 113 -9.02 -26.80 1.99
C ALA A 113 -8.78 -25.45 1.29
N LEU A 114 -9.86 -24.78 0.86
CA LEU A 114 -9.76 -23.47 0.23
C LEU A 114 -9.27 -22.41 1.22
N ALA A 115 -9.78 -22.38 2.45
CA ALA A 115 -9.38 -21.36 3.42
C ALA A 115 -7.93 -21.53 3.89
N ASP A 116 -7.45 -22.77 4.03
CA ASP A 116 -6.04 -23.04 4.31
C ASP A 116 -5.13 -22.55 3.18
N LEU A 117 -5.54 -22.75 1.91
CA LEU A 117 -4.83 -22.20 0.75
C LEU A 117 -4.84 -20.65 0.75
N LEU A 118 -6.00 -20.04 1.01
CA LEU A 118 -6.16 -18.58 1.04
C LEU A 118 -5.37 -17.96 2.21
N ALA A 119 -5.16 -18.67 3.31
CA ALA A 119 -4.35 -18.21 4.43
C ALA A 119 -2.85 -18.04 4.10
N GLU A 120 -2.37 -18.60 2.98
CA GLU A 120 -1.03 -18.34 2.42
C GLU A 120 -0.96 -17.05 1.57
N GLY A 121 -2.10 -16.37 1.38
CA GLY A 121 -2.23 -15.14 0.60
C GLY A 121 -2.58 -15.38 -0.88
N PRO A 122 -3.05 -14.32 -1.57
CA PRO A 122 -3.66 -14.46 -2.89
C PRO A 122 -2.62 -14.87 -3.94
N THR A 123 -1.37 -14.41 -3.82
CA THR A 123 -0.28 -14.80 -4.74
C THR A 123 0.01 -16.30 -4.70
N VAL A 124 -0.03 -16.93 -3.53
CA VAL A 124 0.15 -18.39 -3.41
C VAL A 124 -1.09 -19.11 -3.93
N ALA A 125 -2.27 -18.64 -3.56
CA ALA A 125 -3.53 -19.20 -4.03
C ALA A 125 -3.66 -19.19 -5.56
N ALA A 126 -3.35 -18.07 -6.23
CA ALA A 126 -3.41 -17.98 -7.69
C ALA A 126 -2.42 -18.92 -8.37
N LYS A 127 -1.20 -19.09 -7.84
CA LYS A 127 -0.24 -20.08 -8.38
C LYS A 127 -0.80 -21.50 -8.32
N GLN A 128 -1.54 -21.83 -7.27
CA GLN A 128 -2.15 -23.15 -7.10
C GLN A 128 -3.41 -23.34 -7.96
N LEU A 129 -4.21 -22.29 -8.14
CA LEU A 129 -5.41 -22.30 -8.99
C LEU A 129 -5.06 -22.26 -10.49
N GLY A 130 -3.87 -21.79 -10.85
CA GLY A 130 -3.35 -21.82 -12.21
C GLY A 130 -3.40 -20.47 -12.92
N PRO A 131 -2.92 -20.42 -14.18
CA PRO A 131 -2.66 -19.16 -14.89
C PRO A 131 -3.92 -18.31 -15.14
N GLU A 132 -5.10 -18.93 -15.17
CA GLU A 132 -6.38 -18.22 -15.33
C GLU A 132 -6.73 -17.33 -14.14
N ALA A 133 -6.13 -17.55 -12.97
CA ALA A 133 -6.32 -16.71 -11.78
C ALA A 133 -5.39 -15.48 -11.74
N GLU A 134 -4.31 -15.44 -12.55
CA GLU A 134 -3.34 -14.32 -12.55
C GLU A 134 -3.96 -12.95 -12.82
N PRO A 135 -4.94 -12.78 -13.75
CA PRO A 135 -5.59 -11.48 -13.99
C PRO A 135 -6.40 -10.94 -12.78
N PHE A 136 -6.67 -11.80 -11.78
CA PHE A 136 -7.38 -11.42 -10.56
C PHE A 136 -6.44 -11.00 -9.43
N LEU A 137 -5.14 -11.21 -9.59
CA LEU A 137 -4.14 -10.73 -8.63
C LEU A 137 -3.92 -9.23 -8.78
N VAL A 138 -4.24 -8.51 -7.70
CA VAL A 138 -3.99 -7.07 -7.58
C VAL A 138 -2.95 -6.86 -6.49
N THR A 139 -1.70 -7.18 -6.81
CA THR A 139 -0.56 -7.18 -5.86
C THR A 139 0.69 -6.58 -6.51
N VAL A 140 1.56 -5.95 -5.73
CA VAL A 140 2.97 -5.66 -6.12
C VAL A 140 3.90 -6.36 -5.13
N LYS A 141 4.91 -7.10 -5.63
CA LYS A 141 5.85 -7.88 -4.81
C LYS A 141 5.17 -8.83 -3.81
N GLY A 142 3.99 -9.34 -4.17
CA GLY A 142 3.18 -10.23 -3.31
C GLY A 142 2.29 -9.52 -2.29
N GLN A 143 2.45 -8.21 -2.09
CA GLN A 143 1.59 -7.42 -1.20
C GLN A 143 0.33 -6.94 -1.94
N PRO A 144 -0.88 -7.24 -1.45
CA PRO A 144 -2.12 -6.73 -2.03
C PRO A 144 -2.23 -5.22 -2.02
N PHE A 145 -2.94 -4.67 -3.01
CA PHE A 145 -3.18 -3.24 -3.08
C PHE A 145 -4.01 -2.73 -1.90
N PRO A 146 -3.68 -1.52 -1.39
CA PRO A 146 -4.56 -0.77 -0.50
C PRO A 146 -5.68 -0.09 -1.31
N MET A 147 -6.59 0.59 -0.63
CA MET A 147 -7.88 1.05 -1.17
C MET A 147 -7.78 2.34 -1.98
N HIS A 148 -6.80 2.43 -2.89
CA HIS A 148 -6.60 3.58 -3.76
C HIS A 148 -6.34 3.19 -5.22
N GLU A 149 -7.04 3.86 -6.13
CA GLU A 149 -7.04 3.54 -7.56
C GLU A 149 -5.88 4.21 -8.32
N SER A 150 -4.86 3.43 -8.66
CA SER A 150 -3.65 3.93 -9.33
C SER A 150 -3.83 4.25 -10.81
N ARG A 151 -4.88 3.76 -11.49
CA ARG A 151 -5.19 4.17 -12.87
C ARG A 151 -5.57 5.65 -12.96
N TYR A 152 -6.06 6.22 -11.86
CA TYR A 152 -6.34 7.64 -11.72
C TYR A 152 -5.18 8.41 -11.04
N ARG A 153 -4.60 7.84 -9.98
CA ARG A 153 -3.53 8.46 -9.18
C ARG A 153 -2.14 7.98 -9.63
N HIS A 154 -1.64 8.53 -10.74
CA HIS A 154 -0.42 8.02 -11.37
C HIS A 154 0.83 8.15 -10.49
N GLY A 155 0.88 9.16 -9.61
CA GLY A 155 2.01 9.33 -8.67
C GLY A 155 2.02 8.25 -7.60
N GLN A 156 0.83 7.86 -7.14
CA GLN A 156 0.69 6.77 -6.18
C GLN A 156 0.94 5.41 -6.84
N GLY A 157 0.53 5.25 -8.10
CA GLY A 157 0.87 4.10 -8.94
C GLY A 157 2.38 3.88 -9.07
N LEU A 158 3.13 4.93 -9.39
CA LEU A 158 4.60 4.88 -9.37
C LEU A 158 5.13 4.40 -8.00
N GLY A 159 4.56 4.92 -6.91
CA GLY A 159 4.99 4.52 -5.57
C GLY A 159 4.67 3.08 -5.20
N TYR A 160 3.54 2.52 -5.64
CA TYR A 160 3.24 1.10 -5.44
C TYR A 160 4.25 0.21 -6.16
N ALA A 161 4.62 0.57 -7.39
CA ALA A 161 5.65 -0.14 -8.14
C ALA A 161 7.00 -0.11 -7.41
N LEU A 162 7.42 1.05 -6.90
CA LEU A 162 8.76 1.27 -6.32
C LEU A 162 8.92 0.90 -4.85
N SER A 163 7.83 0.81 -4.10
CA SER A 163 7.86 0.56 -2.67
C SER A 163 8.65 -0.72 -2.33
N PRO A 164 9.53 -0.68 -1.30
CA PRO A 164 10.30 -1.84 -0.89
C PRO A 164 9.44 -2.89 -0.17
N THR A 165 8.24 -2.55 0.30
CA THR A 165 7.33 -3.47 1.02
C THR A 165 6.17 -3.96 0.16
N GLY A 166 6.22 -3.72 -1.16
CA GLY A 166 5.11 -4.00 -2.09
C GLY A 166 4.09 -2.86 -2.12
N ALA A 167 2.84 -3.11 -2.55
CA ALA A 167 1.84 -2.06 -2.69
C ALA A 167 1.44 -1.46 -1.31
N ASP A 168 2.14 -0.39 -0.91
CA ASP A 168 1.95 0.28 0.38
C ASP A 168 1.64 1.76 0.16
N HIS A 169 0.64 2.29 0.87
CA HIS A 169 0.17 3.67 0.76
C HIS A 169 0.71 4.57 1.88
N MET A 170 1.26 3.99 2.96
CA MET A 170 1.69 4.74 4.14
C MET A 170 2.98 5.53 3.89
N HIS A 171 3.93 4.94 3.15
CA HIS A 171 5.16 5.63 2.73
C HIS A 171 5.13 6.02 1.25
N ASN A 172 3.94 6.36 0.77
CA ASN A 172 3.68 6.72 -0.62
C ASN A 172 3.30 8.21 -0.77
N PHE A 173 3.08 8.63 -2.01
CA PHE A 173 2.74 9.98 -2.38
C PHE A 173 1.25 10.16 -2.61
N TRP A 174 0.65 11.03 -1.80
CA TRP A 174 -0.72 11.50 -1.97
C TRP A 174 -0.75 12.65 -2.98
N ASP A 175 -0.83 12.29 -4.27
CA ASP A 175 -0.64 13.21 -5.40
C ASP A 175 -1.79 14.19 -5.65
N GLU A 176 -2.92 14.06 -4.95
CA GLU A 176 -4.04 15.00 -5.00
C GLU A 176 -3.62 16.42 -4.64
N GLY A 177 -2.76 16.58 -3.63
CA GLY A 177 -2.23 17.89 -3.24
C GLY A 177 -1.39 18.56 -4.33
N LEU A 178 -0.80 17.76 -5.24
CA LEU A 178 0.00 18.25 -6.36
C LEU A 178 -0.87 18.73 -7.53
N ALA A 179 -2.11 18.26 -7.63
CA ALA A 179 -3.04 18.67 -8.68
C ALA A 179 -3.75 20.00 -8.37
N ASN A 180 -3.57 20.54 -7.17
CA ASN A 180 -4.13 21.83 -6.78
C ASN A 180 -3.50 22.98 -7.58
N SER A 181 -4.29 24.01 -7.88
CA SER A 181 -3.81 25.24 -8.53
C SER A 181 -2.83 26.01 -7.63
N GLU A 182 -3.03 25.95 -6.32
CA GLU A 182 -2.14 26.50 -5.31
C GLU A 182 -1.61 25.35 -4.45
N LEU A 183 -0.29 25.11 -4.53
CA LEU A 183 0.36 24.07 -3.74
C LEU A 183 0.54 24.53 -2.30
N ASN A 184 0.33 23.63 -1.34
CA ASN A 184 0.49 23.95 0.08
C ASN A 184 1.96 24.09 0.50
N GLU A 185 2.19 24.71 1.65
CA GLU A 185 3.52 24.89 2.26
C GLU A 185 4.27 23.56 2.47
N GLY A 186 3.55 22.46 2.69
CA GLY A 186 4.10 21.12 2.83
C GLY A 186 4.81 20.61 1.56
N LEU A 187 4.32 20.94 0.36
CA LEU A 187 4.99 20.61 -0.90
C LEU A 187 6.11 21.63 -1.21
N GLN A 188 5.82 22.92 -1.02
CA GLN A 188 6.77 23.99 -1.31
C GLN A 188 8.05 23.91 -0.46
N SER A 189 7.93 23.55 0.82
CA SER A 189 9.09 23.35 1.72
C SER A 189 9.98 22.16 1.34
N LEU A 190 9.52 21.27 0.45
CA LEU A 190 10.34 20.23 -0.19
C LEU A 190 10.85 20.64 -1.58
N GLY A 191 10.66 21.90 -1.96
CA GLY A 191 11.05 22.42 -3.26
C GLY A 191 10.14 21.96 -4.40
N VAL A 192 8.89 21.57 -4.12
CA VAL A 192 7.88 21.21 -5.13
C VAL A 192 6.95 22.40 -5.35
N TYR A 193 7.07 23.03 -6.52
CA TYR A 193 6.40 24.30 -6.86
C TYR A 193 5.51 24.22 -8.11
N THR A 194 5.49 23.07 -8.78
CA THR A 194 4.80 22.90 -10.05
C THR A 194 3.65 21.93 -9.86
N SER A 195 2.45 22.40 -10.18
CA SER A 195 1.23 21.59 -10.17
C SER A 195 1.25 20.59 -11.33
N VAL A 196 0.77 19.38 -11.09
CA VAL A 196 0.66 18.30 -12.09
C VAL A 196 -0.65 17.55 -11.87
N PRO A 197 -1.46 17.30 -12.91
CA PRO A 197 -2.69 16.51 -12.80
C PRO A 197 -2.44 15.11 -12.22
N GLN A 198 -3.39 14.53 -11.48
CA GLN A 198 -3.23 13.18 -10.90
C GLN A 198 -3.03 12.10 -11.97
N THR A 199 -3.62 12.29 -13.14
CA THR A 199 -3.65 11.36 -14.29
C THR A 199 -2.48 11.54 -15.26
N GLU A 200 -1.43 12.24 -14.83
CA GLU A 200 -0.20 12.41 -15.61
C GLU A 200 1.00 11.88 -14.81
N LEU A 201 1.78 10.98 -15.41
CA LEU A 201 3.10 10.60 -14.90
C LEU A 201 4.17 11.36 -15.67
N SER A 202 4.84 12.31 -15.00
CA SER A 202 5.86 13.16 -15.62
C SER A 202 7.10 13.30 -14.74
N PRO A 203 8.24 13.79 -15.27
CA PRO A 203 9.44 14.03 -14.48
C PRO A 203 9.23 14.94 -13.26
N VAL A 204 8.32 15.92 -13.36
CA VAL A 204 7.93 16.79 -12.24
C VAL A 204 7.29 15.96 -11.14
N LYS A 205 6.40 15.03 -11.51
CA LYS A 205 5.75 14.12 -10.56
C LYS A 205 6.72 13.13 -9.94
N VAL A 206 7.67 12.58 -10.70
CA VAL A 206 8.72 11.68 -10.15
C VAL A 206 9.58 12.42 -9.12
N ARG A 207 9.98 13.67 -9.42
CA ARG A 207 10.72 14.52 -8.48
C ARG A 207 9.90 14.80 -7.22
N ALA A 208 8.61 15.10 -7.35
CA ALA A 208 7.71 15.31 -6.22
C ALA A 208 7.56 14.03 -5.38
N TYR A 209 7.37 12.89 -6.03
CA TYR A 209 7.32 11.57 -5.39
C TYR A 209 8.58 11.33 -4.56
N LYS A 210 9.77 11.45 -5.14
CA LYS A 210 11.05 11.30 -4.41
C LYS A 210 11.10 12.15 -3.13
N ALA A 211 10.78 13.44 -3.26
CA ALA A 211 10.89 14.36 -2.13
C ALA A 211 9.89 14.01 -1.01
N VAL A 212 8.66 13.69 -1.38
CA VAL A 212 7.59 13.41 -0.42
C VAL A 212 7.74 12.03 0.22
N SER A 213 8.02 10.98 -0.56
CA SER A 213 8.19 9.62 -0.04
C SER A 213 9.39 9.53 0.91
N ASN A 214 10.53 10.17 0.60
CA ASN A 214 11.67 10.25 1.52
C ASN A 214 11.30 10.90 2.86
N TRP A 215 10.38 11.89 2.86
CA TRP A 215 9.87 12.45 4.11
C TRP A 215 8.93 11.49 4.85
N GLN A 216 8.11 10.70 4.14
CA GLN A 216 7.29 9.67 4.79
C GLN A 216 8.16 8.64 5.54
N TRP A 217 9.32 8.26 5.00
CA TRP A 217 10.27 7.40 5.70
C TRP A 217 10.81 8.01 6.99
N VAL A 218 10.94 9.34 7.07
CA VAL A 218 11.33 10.04 8.31
C VAL A 218 10.28 9.80 9.41
N HIS A 219 8.98 9.83 9.07
CA HIS A 219 7.92 9.53 10.04
C HIS A 219 8.09 8.12 10.64
N ASN A 220 8.41 7.13 9.80
CA ASN A 220 8.67 5.76 10.23
C ASN A 220 9.92 5.66 11.12
N HIS A 221 11.03 6.33 10.77
CA HIS A 221 12.26 6.30 11.57
C HIS A 221 12.11 6.96 12.95
N LEU A 222 11.35 8.04 13.02
CA LEU A 222 11.09 8.76 14.26
C LEU A 222 10.01 8.10 15.12
N GLY A 223 9.31 7.09 14.59
CA GLY A 223 8.26 6.36 15.31
C GLY A 223 7.06 7.23 15.69
N HIS A 224 6.76 8.27 14.90
CA HIS A 224 5.62 9.14 15.14
C HIS A 224 4.54 9.00 14.06
N CYS A 225 3.30 9.34 14.42
CA CYS A 225 2.19 9.32 13.49
C CYS A 225 2.24 10.53 12.54
N MET A 226 2.12 10.28 11.24
CA MET A 226 2.06 11.31 10.20
C MET A 226 0.78 12.17 10.22
N PHE A 227 -0.27 11.72 10.90
CA PHE A 227 -1.54 12.47 10.98
C PHE A 227 -1.49 13.64 11.96
N VAL A 228 -0.49 13.71 12.83
CA VAL A 228 -0.24 14.92 13.61
C VAL A 228 0.43 15.93 12.67
N PRO A 229 -0.21 17.08 12.38
CA PRO A 229 0.22 17.99 11.32
C PRO A 229 1.39 18.87 11.78
N TRP A 230 2.46 18.25 12.27
CA TRP A 230 3.70 18.94 12.57
C TRP A 230 4.35 19.41 11.27
N SER A 231 4.75 20.69 11.24
CA SER A 231 5.66 21.18 10.21
C SER A 231 7.01 20.48 10.32
N ARG A 232 7.80 20.51 9.24
CA ARG A 232 9.14 19.90 9.22
C ARG A 232 10.09 20.56 10.22
N ASP A 233 9.97 21.88 10.40
CA ASP A 233 10.75 22.60 11.39
C ASP A 233 10.37 22.21 12.81
N GLN A 234 9.08 22.04 13.10
CA GLN A 234 8.64 21.49 14.40
C GLN A 234 9.17 20.07 14.61
N MET A 235 9.25 19.24 13.57
CA MET A 235 9.85 17.91 13.67
C MET A 235 11.35 17.98 13.99
N VAL A 236 12.09 18.92 13.37
CA VAL A 236 13.50 19.18 13.71
C VAL A 236 13.65 19.62 15.17
N ASP A 237 12.80 20.54 15.63
CA ASP A 237 12.81 21.01 17.02
C ASP A 237 12.53 19.88 18.02
N ILE A 238 11.59 18.98 17.70
CA ILE A 238 11.28 17.80 18.51
C ILE A 238 12.51 16.88 18.60
N VAL A 239 13.16 16.57 17.47
CA VAL A 239 14.35 15.70 17.46
C VAL A 239 15.48 16.32 18.28
N ARG A 240 15.77 17.61 18.08
CA ARG A 240 16.78 18.35 18.85
C ARG A 240 16.48 18.32 20.35
N ALA A 241 15.23 18.60 20.73
CA ALA A 241 14.84 18.68 22.14
C ALA A 241 14.90 17.33 22.86
N ILE A 242 14.55 16.23 22.19
CA ILE A 242 14.54 14.89 22.80
C ILE A 242 15.95 14.28 22.85
N THR A 243 16.71 14.42 21.77
CA THR A 243 17.96 13.66 21.57
C THR A 243 19.22 14.47 21.83
N GLY A 244 19.14 15.80 21.79
CA GLY A 244 20.31 16.68 21.78
C GLY A 244 21.07 16.69 20.45
N TRP A 245 20.60 15.98 19.42
CA TRP A 245 21.21 15.98 18.09
C TRP A 245 20.92 17.30 17.37
N GLU A 246 21.96 18.06 17.03
CA GLU A 246 21.88 19.30 16.25
C GLU A 246 21.57 19.04 14.77
N THR A 247 20.37 18.49 14.48
CA THR A 247 19.96 18.11 13.11
C THR A 247 19.32 19.27 12.33
N THR A 248 19.11 19.08 11.02
CA THR A 248 18.31 19.96 10.14
C THR A 248 17.25 19.16 9.35
N VAL A 249 16.35 19.85 8.64
CA VAL A 249 15.39 19.19 7.70
C VAL A 249 16.15 18.40 6.63
N HIS A 250 17.26 18.94 6.13
CA HIS A 250 18.11 18.28 5.15
C HIS A 250 18.69 16.96 5.69
N GLU A 251 19.26 16.97 6.90
CA GLU A 251 19.79 15.74 7.51
C GLU A 251 18.71 14.70 7.77
N LEU A 252 17.51 15.11 8.21
CA LEU A 252 16.39 14.18 8.37
C LEU A 252 15.96 13.56 7.02
N LEU A 253 15.90 14.35 5.95
CA LEU A 253 15.64 13.82 4.60
C LEU A 253 16.72 12.82 4.16
N MET A 254 17.99 13.09 4.46
CA MET A 254 19.10 12.16 4.18
C MET A 254 18.97 10.86 5.00
N VAL A 255 18.45 10.91 6.24
CA VAL A 255 18.12 9.71 7.02
C VAL A 255 17.03 8.89 6.34
N GLY A 256 15.93 9.53 5.92
CA GLY A 256 14.85 8.85 5.18
C GLY A 256 15.36 8.19 3.90
N GLU A 257 16.20 8.90 3.14
CA GLU A 257 16.78 8.37 1.91
C GLU A 257 17.78 7.23 2.16
N ARG A 258 18.56 7.30 3.24
CA ARG A 258 19.44 6.21 3.69
C ARG A 258 18.62 4.94 3.98
N GLY A 259 17.50 5.08 4.70
CA GLY A 259 16.62 3.96 5.04
C GLY A 259 16.08 3.24 3.80
N VAL A 260 15.47 3.99 2.88
CA VAL A 260 14.89 3.40 1.65
C VAL A 260 15.98 2.84 0.71
N THR A 261 17.17 3.43 0.68
CA THR A 261 18.30 2.91 -0.12
C THR A 261 18.82 1.58 0.45
N MET A 262 18.91 1.44 1.78
CA MET A 262 19.26 0.16 2.39
C MET A 262 18.15 -0.89 2.19
N ALA A 263 16.88 -0.49 2.23
CA ALA A 263 15.77 -1.39 1.93
C ALA A 263 15.82 -1.88 0.46
N ARG A 264 16.16 -0.99 -0.49
CA ARG A 264 16.41 -1.36 -1.89
C ARG A 264 17.52 -2.38 -2.00
N ALA A 265 18.65 -2.14 -1.34
CA ALA A 265 19.79 -3.05 -1.37
C ALA A 265 19.44 -4.42 -0.76
N PHE A 266 18.76 -4.44 0.39
CA PHE A 266 18.28 -5.66 1.01
C PHE A 266 17.37 -6.47 0.07
N ASN A 267 16.40 -5.81 -0.57
CA ASN A 267 15.50 -6.46 -1.51
C ASN A 267 16.24 -7.08 -2.71
N GLN A 268 17.27 -6.42 -3.23
CA GLN A 268 18.11 -6.96 -4.29
C GLN A 268 18.86 -8.23 -3.86
N LEU A 269 19.38 -8.26 -2.64
CA LEU A 269 19.98 -9.48 -2.07
C LEU A 269 18.96 -10.61 -1.92
N CYS A 270 17.70 -10.28 -1.68
CA CYS A 270 16.58 -11.23 -1.65
C CYS A 270 16.02 -11.59 -3.04
N GLY A 271 16.59 -11.05 -4.13
CA GLY A 271 16.21 -11.38 -5.51
C GLY A 271 15.11 -10.51 -6.12
N LEU A 272 14.67 -9.46 -5.41
CA LEU A 272 13.75 -8.44 -5.93
C LEU A 272 14.53 -7.30 -6.61
N GLY A 273 14.13 -6.89 -7.80
CA GLY A 273 14.79 -5.80 -8.52
C GLY A 273 13.88 -5.15 -9.54
N ARG A 274 14.46 -4.50 -10.57
CA ARG A 274 13.72 -3.74 -11.59
C ARG A 274 12.52 -4.50 -12.18
N LYS A 275 12.67 -5.80 -12.44
CA LYS A 275 11.60 -6.66 -12.98
C LYS A 275 10.34 -6.74 -12.09
N ASP A 276 10.49 -6.47 -10.79
CA ASP A 276 9.44 -6.54 -9.77
C ASP A 276 8.84 -5.17 -9.45
N ASP A 277 9.39 -4.09 -10.04
CA ASP A 277 8.92 -2.72 -9.89
C ASP A 277 7.89 -2.38 -10.96
N VAL A 278 6.82 -3.17 -10.99
CA VAL A 278 5.73 -3.10 -11.98
C VAL A 278 4.37 -3.02 -11.30
N LEU A 279 3.35 -2.56 -12.04
CA LEU A 279 1.96 -2.64 -11.63
C LEU A 279 1.30 -3.93 -12.14
N PRO A 280 0.30 -4.49 -11.43
CA PRO A 280 -0.40 -5.70 -11.87
C PRO A 280 -1.22 -5.43 -13.14
N LEU A 281 -1.50 -6.48 -13.91
CA LEU A 281 -2.19 -6.41 -15.20
C LEU A 281 -3.47 -5.56 -15.16
N ARG A 282 -4.25 -5.65 -14.07
CA ARG A 282 -5.49 -4.89 -13.89
C ARG A 282 -5.30 -3.38 -14.01
N MET A 283 -4.15 -2.87 -13.54
CA MET A 283 -3.82 -1.44 -13.60
C MET A 283 -3.49 -0.95 -15.01
N ASN A 284 -3.39 -1.86 -15.99
CA ASN A 284 -3.18 -1.53 -17.40
C ASN A 284 -4.47 -1.66 -18.22
N THR A 285 -5.62 -1.89 -17.56
CA THR A 285 -6.92 -2.06 -18.23
C THR A 285 -7.88 -0.92 -17.91
N SER A 286 -8.73 -0.57 -18.88
CA SER A 286 -9.74 0.49 -18.72
C SER A 286 -10.78 0.17 -17.65
N PHE A 287 -11.37 1.20 -17.07
CA PHE A 287 -12.49 1.06 -16.13
C PHE A 287 -13.71 0.41 -16.80
N ARG A 288 -14.36 -0.53 -16.10
CA ARG A 288 -15.59 -1.19 -16.60
C ARG A 288 -16.81 -0.27 -16.58
N ALA A 289 -16.93 0.61 -15.59
CA ALA A 289 -18.15 1.37 -15.32
C ALA A 289 -18.33 2.65 -16.16
N GLY A 290 -17.36 3.02 -17.00
CA GLY A 290 -17.43 4.18 -17.93
C GLY A 290 -17.59 5.57 -17.29
N VAL A 291 -17.79 5.66 -15.97
CA VAL A 291 -17.85 6.91 -15.20
C VAL A 291 -16.48 7.56 -15.02
N VAL A 292 -15.42 6.74 -14.98
CA VAL A 292 -14.03 7.19 -15.03
C VAL A 292 -13.49 6.76 -16.38
N ASN A 293 -13.12 7.75 -17.21
CA ASN A 293 -12.58 7.54 -18.56
C ASN A 293 -11.09 7.93 -18.67
N GLU A 294 -10.43 8.06 -17.52
CA GLU A 294 -9.00 8.37 -17.46
C GLU A 294 -8.19 7.16 -17.90
N ALA A 295 -7.13 7.42 -18.66
CA ALA A 295 -6.25 6.37 -19.15
C ALA A 295 -5.38 5.83 -18.00
N PRO A 296 -5.21 4.50 -17.90
CA PRO A 296 -4.22 3.92 -16.99
C PRO A 296 -2.80 4.40 -17.35
N ILE A 297 -1.85 4.19 -16.44
CA ILE A 297 -0.43 4.39 -16.76
C ILE A 297 -0.05 3.33 -17.81
N ASP A 298 0.51 3.77 -18.93
CA ASP A 298 1.09 2.85 -19.91
C ASP A 298 2.31 2.13 -19.31
N PRO A 299 2.45 0.80 -19.45
CA PRO A 299 3.56 0.05 -18.86
C PRO A 299 4.95 0.55 -19.28
N GLU A 300 5.13 0.99 -20.52
CA GLU A 300 6.40 1.53 -21.02
C GLU A 300 6.69 2.89 -20.38
N VAL A 301 5.65 3.73 -20.24
CA VAL A 301 5.75 5.01 -19.53
C VAL A 301 6.09 4.79 -18.06
N LEU A 302 5.49 3.79 -17.39
CA LEU A 302 5.84 3.44 -16.02
C LEU A 302 7.31 3.02 -15.92
N ASP A 303 7.78 2.13 -16.79
CA ASP A 303 9.15 1.61 -16.79
C ASP A 303 10.20 2.72 -17.01
N GLU A 304 9.92 3.66 -17.92
CA GLU A 304 10.72 4.87 -18.12
C GLU A 304 10.83 5.70 -16.83
N HIS A 305 9.70 5.94 -16.17
CA HIS A 305 9.66 6.79 -14.98
C HIS A 305 10.20 6.09 -13.72
N VAL A 306 10.17 4.76 -13.67
CA VAL A 306 10.90 3.95 -12.69
C VAL A 306 12.42 4.12 -12.88
N GLY A 307 12.91 4.06 -14.13
CA GLY A 307 14.31 4.35 -14.45
C GLY A 307 14.72 5.77 -14.04
N LEU A 308 13.90 6.77 -14.39
CA LEU A 308 14.11 8.16 -14.01
C LEU A 308 14.15 8.34 -12.49
N PHE A 309 13.28 7.65 -11.75
CA PHE A 309 13.31 7.68 -10.28
C PHE A 309 14.63 7.13 -9.73
N TYR A 310 15.14 6.02 -10.28
CA TYR A 310 16.44 5.46 -9.89
C TYR A 310 17.56 6.46 -10.09
N GLU A 311 17.64 7.08 -11.26
CA GLU A 311 18.66 8.10 -11.53
C GLU A 311 18.55 9.26 -10.54
N MET A 312 17.33 9.74 -10.25
CA MET A 312 17.11 10.80 -9.27
C MET A 312 17.54 10.39 -7.84
N MET A 313 17.41 9.12 -7.47
CA MET A 313 17.88 8.55 -6.20
C MET A 313 19.39 8.27 -6.17
N GLY A 314 20.10 8.45 -7.29
CA GLY A 314 21.51 8.09 -7.42
C GLY A 314 21.73 6.57 -7.52
N TRP A 315 20.78 5.86 -8.11
CA TRP A 315 20.83 4.44 -8.41
C TRP A 315 20.98 4.22 -9.92
N ASP A 316 21.45 3.06 -10.31
CA ASP A 316 21.57 2.68 -11.72
C ASP A 316 20.19 2.53 -12.38
N ALA A 317 19.98 3.15 -13.53
CA ALA A 317 18.66 3.19 -14.20
C ALA A 317 18.16 1.79 -14.61
N GLU A 318 19.06 0.90 -15.02
CA GLU A 318 18.71 -0.41 -15.59
C GLU A 318 18.54 -1.51 -14.53
N THR A 319 19.25 -1.40 -13.41
CA THR A 319 19.25 -2.41 -12.36
C THR A 319 18.58 -1.94 -11.07
N GLY A 320 18.49 -0.62 -10.88
CA GLY A 320 18.11 0.04 -9.64
C GLY A 320 19.07 -0.25 -8.48
N VAL A 321 20.31 -0.67 -8.76
CA VAL A 321 21.37 -0.85 -7.75
C VAL A 321 21.88 0.53 -7.33
N PRO A 322 21.94 0.84 -6.02
CA PRO A 322 22.51 2.11 -5.55
C PRO A 322 23.96 2.30 -6.00
N THR A 323 24.29 3.48 -6.52
CA THR A 323 25.65 3.76 -6.98
C THR A 323 26.62 3.90 -5.79
N SER A 324 27.89 3.54 -6.00
CA SER A 324 28.94 3.73 -4.97
C SER A 324 29.00 5.18 -4.47
N ALA A 325 28.90 6.17 -5.37
CA ALA A 325 28.87 7.58 -5.01
C ALA A 325 27.71 7.90 -4.06
N ARG A 326 26.50 7.43 -4.36
CA ARG A 326 25.33 7.65 -3.50
C ARG A 326 25.48 6.96 -2.14
N LEU A 327 26.01 5.74 -2.11
CA LEU A 327 26.25 5.02 -0.85
C LEU A 327 27.27 5.73 0.04
N HIS A 328 28.32 6.34 -0.54
CA HIS A 328 29.25 7.20 0.20
C HIS A 328 28.58 8.47 0.72
N GLU A 329 27.76 9.14 -0.09
CA GLU A 329 27.05 10.36 0.33
C GLU A 329 26.05 10.09 1.46
N LEU A 330 25.44 8.90 1.47
CA LEU A 330 24.52 8.45 2.52
C LEU A 330 25.23 7.85 3.74
N ASP A 331 26.57 7.82 3.78
CA ASP A 331 27.37 7.21 4.86
C ASP A 331 27.04 5.72 5.12
N ILE A 332 26.80 4.97 4.04
CA ILE A 332 26.50 3.53 4.04
C ILE A 332 27.30 2.79 2.97
N ALA A 333 28.54 3.24 2.70
CA ALA A 333 29.41 2.66 1.67
C ALA A 333 29.68 1.15 1.84
N TRP A 334 29.62 0.65 3.08
CA TRP A 334 29.75 -0.79 3.38
C TRP A 334 28.67 -1.65 2.70
N VAL A 335 27.52 -1.07 2.33
CA VAL A 335 26.47 -1.77 1.57
C VAL A 335 26.98 -2.23 0.20
N ALA A 336 27.95 -1.54 -0.40
CA ALA A 336 28.55 -1.94 -1.66
C ALA A 336 29.30 -3.28 -1.57
N GLU A 337 29.73 -3.69 -0.37
CA GLU A 337 30.44 -4.96 -0.13
C GLU A 337 29.49 -6.17 -0.13
N LEU A 338 28.17 -5.94 -0.17
CA LEU A 338 27.16 -7.00 -0.18
C LEU A 338 26.82 -7.50 -1.60
N PHE A 339 27.20 -6.74 -2.63
CA PHE A 339 26.87 -7.00 -4.03
C PHE A 339 27.96 -7.73 -4.81
#